data_AF-A0A349Z794-F1
#
_entry.id   AF-A0A349Z794-F1
#
_cell.length_a   1.000
_cell.length_b   1.000
_cell.length_c   1.000
_cell.angle_alpha   90.00
_cell.angle_beta   90.00
_cell.angle_gamma   90.00
#
_symmetry.space_group_name_H-M   'P 1'
#
loop_
_entity.id
_entity.type
_entity.pdbx_description
1 polymer ?
#
loop_
_entity_poly.entity_id
_entity_poly.type
_entity_poly.pdbx_seq_one_letter_code
_entity_poly.pdbx_strand_id
1 'polypeptide(L)'
;MGGMELAAKYLPDNPVFLATTSHGALKTSATCIRHTGKGETMLGSSPCHPTRAPQNTHIAEMMNRCIGPVTWRDDIETALWQKLAVNCAINPLTALNNIPNGGLLAAHYVETITAVCGEVCAVARVCKIEL
;
A
#
# COMPACT_ATOMS: atom_id res chain seq x y z
N MET A 1 10.36 0.24 1.76
CA MET A 1 9.20 0.44 2.67
C MET A 1 9.24 -0.55 3.82
N GLY A 2 10.34 -0.61 4.57
CA GLY A 2 10.55 -1.43 5.78
C GLY A 2 10.43 -2.96 5.62
N GLY A 3 9.27 -3.46 5.18
CA GLY A 3 8.94 -4.88 5.10
C GLY A 3 9.74 -5.65 4.05
N MET A 4 10.08 -5.03 2.91
CA MET A 4 10.90 -5.69 1.89
C MET A 4 12.32 -5.93 2.41
N GLU A 5 12.88 -4.94 3.10
CA GLU A 5 14.21 -4.97 3.69
C GLU A 5 14.31 -6.06 4.77
N LEU A 6 13.24 -6.24 5.56
CA LEU A 6 13.13 -7.34 6.51
C LEU A 6 12.98 -8.70 5.82
N ALA A 7 12.15 -8.80 4.78
CA ALA A 7 11.96 -10.04 4.04
C ALA A 7 13.27 -10.50 3.40
N ALA A 8 14.00 -9.60 2.73
CA ALA A 8 15.31 -9.91 2.13
C ALA A 8 16.35 -10.33 3.19
N LYS A 9 16.29 -9.76 4.40
CA LYS A 9 17.18 -10.14 5.51
C LYS A 9 16.92 -11.55 6.03
N TYR A 10 15.65 -11.95 6.17
CA TYR A 10 15.29 -13.20 6.83
C TYR A 10 14.93 -14.35 5.87
N LEU A 11 14.61 -14.05 4.62
CA LEU A 11 14.18 -15.00 3.59
C LEU A 11 14.92 -14.76 2.25
N PRO A 12 16.27 -14.71 2.25
CA PRO A 12 17.06 -14.25 1.11
C PRO A 12 16.89 -15.09 -0.17
N ASP A 13 16.52 -16.37 -0.03
CA ASP A 13 16.35 -17.30 -1.16
C ASP A 13 14.90 -17.47 -1.60
N ASN A 14 13.95 -16.83 -0.93
CA ASN A 14 12.52 -16.99 -1.22
C ASN A 14 12.02 -15.87 -2.13
N PRO A 15 11.30 -16.17 -3.22
CA PRO A 15 10.67 -15.11 -3.99
C PRO A 15 9.70 -14.29 -3.13
N VAL A 16 9.85 -12.97 -3.19
CA VAL A 16 9.00 -12.03 -2.45
C VAL A 16 8.01 -11.38 -3.39
N PHE A 17 6.73 -11.51 -3.07
CA PHE A 17 5.66 -10.73 -3.69
C PHE A 17 5.25 -9.58 -2.77
N LEU A 18 4.96 -8.44 -3.38
CA LEU A 18 4.51 -7.24 -2.70
C LEU A 18 3.04 -7.01 -3.01
N ALA A 19 2.30 -6.50 -2.04
CA ALA A 19 0.90 -6.17 -2.24
C ALA A 19 0.48 -4.90 -1.48
N THR A 20 -0.51 -4.22 -2.03
CA THR A 20 -1.22 -3.12 -1.37
C THR A 20 -2.72 -3.31 -1.57
N THR A 21 -3.52 -2.89 -0.59
CA THR A 21 -4.97 -3.07 -0.62
C THR A 21 -5.71 -1.82 -0.18
N SER A 22 -6.85 -1.56 -0.82
CA SER A 22 -7.82 -0.53 -0.45
C SER A 22 -9.04 -1.11 0.29
N HIS A 23 -9.06 -2.41 0.58
CA HIS A 23 -10.10 -3.00 1.42
C HIS A 23 -10.11 -2.38 2.82
N GLY A 24 -11.29 -2.00 3.28
CA GLY A 24 -11.52 -1.54 4.64
C GLY A 24 -11.78 -2.73 5.56
N ALA A 25 -10.95 -2.90 6.58
CA ALA A 25 -11.14 -3.93 7.60
C ALA A 25 -11.13 -3.31 9.00
N LEU A 26 -12.17 -3.57 9.77
CA LEU A 26 -12.30 -3.15 11.16
C LEU A 26 -12.32 -4.38 12.06
N LYS A 27 -11.31 -4.53 12.92
CA LYS A 27 -11.31 -5.56 13.95
C LYS A 27 -12.25 -5.16 15.08
N THR A 28 -13.35 -5.88 15.26
CA THR A 28 -14.38 -5.59 16.28
C THR A 28 -14.21 -6.43 17.55
N SER A 29 -13.48 -7.54 17.47
CA SER A 29 -13.07 -8.35 18.63
C SER A 29 -11.79 -9.13 18.31
N ALA A 30 -11.31 -9.96 19.24
CA ALA A 30 -10.13 -10.80 19.02
C ALA A 30 -10.25 -11.70 17.79
N THR A 31 -11.47 -12.17 17.49
CA THR A 31 -11.77 -13.16 16.44
C THR A 31 -12.76 -12.66 15.39
N CYS A 32 -13.23 -11.41 15.49
CA CYS A 32 -14.18 -10.82 14.55
C CYS A 32 -13.57 -9.63 13.82
N ILE A 33 -13.65 -9.70 12.49
CA ILE A 33 -13.27 -8.63 11.58
C ILE A 33 -14.48 -8.32 10.72
N ARG A 34 -14.85 -7.05 10.67
CA ARG A 34 -15.87 -6.54 9.77
C ARG A 34 -15.18 -5.98 8.52
N HIS A 35 -15.56 -6.48 7.35
CA HIS A 35 -15.19 -5.88 6.08
C HIS A 35 -16.06 -4.63 5.87
N THR A 36 -15.48 -3.45 6.04
CA THR A 36 -16.19 -2.16 6.07
C THR A 36 -16.17 -1.42 4.75
N GLY A 37 -15.31 -1.81 3.81
CA GLY A 37 -15.25 -1.19 2.49
C GLY A 37 -14.68 -2.17 1.47
N LYS A 38 -15.44 -2.43 0.41
CA LYS A 38 -14.95 -3.21 -0.72
C LYS A 38 -13.96 -2.35 -1.51
N GLY A 39 -12.70 -2.77 -1.51
CA GLY A 39 -11.64 -2.18 -2.31
C GLY A 39 -11.14 -3.14 -3.35
N GLU A 40 -9.86 -3.00 -3.68
CA GLU A 40 -9.08 -3.88 -4.52
C GLU A 40 -7.71 -4.12 -3.91
N THR A 41 -7.02 -5.15 -4.38
CA THR A 41 -5.65 -5.46 -4.01
C THR A 41 -4.79 -5.47 -5.27
N MET A 42 -3.64 -4.80 -5.22
CA MET A 42 -2.63 -4.86 -6.27
C MET A 42 -1.49 -5.73 -5.78
N LEU A 43 -1.00 -6.64 -6.62
CA LEU A 43 0.02 -7.64 -6.31
C LEU A 43 1.12 -7.60 -7.38
N GLY A 44 2.38 -7.77 -7.00
CA GLY A 44 3.46 -7.93 -7.98
C GLY A 44 4.75 -8.48 -7.38
N SER A 45 5.72 -8.80 -8.22
CA SER A 45 7.02 -9.30 -7.77
C SER A 45 7.88 -8.18 -7.21
N SER A 46 8.64 -8.46 -6.15
CA SER A 46 9.67 -7.54 -5.66
C SER A 46 10.78 -7.37 -6.71
N PRO A 47 11.11 -6.13 -7.11
CA PRO A 47 12.14 -5.89 -8.13
C PRO A 47 13.57 -6.07 -7.60
N CYS A 48 13.77 -5.88 -6.30
CA CYS A 48 15.09 -5.88 -5.66
C CYS A 48 15.45 -7.21 -4.97
N HIS A 49 14.62 -8.25 -5.08
CA HIS A 49 14.89 -9.55 -4.47
C HIS A 49 15.79 -10.41 -5.38
N PRO A 50 16.84 -11.08 -4.83
CA PRO A 50 17.76 -11.89 -5.64
C PRO A 50 17.04 -12.95 -6.47
N THR A 51 15.99 -13.54 -5.91
CA THR A 51 15.09 -14.47 -6.58
C THR A 51 13.86 -13.74 -7.11
N ARG A 52 14.04 -12.97 -8.20
CA ARG A 52 12.91 -12.32 -8.87
C ARG A 52 12.01 -13.39 -9.50
N ALA A 53 10.84 -13.60 -8.92
CA ALA A 53 9.82 -14.44 -9.55
C ALA A 53 9.23 -13.71 -10.76
N PRO A 54 9.03 -14.41 -11.91
CA PRO A 54 8.20 -13.88 -12.98
C PRO A 54 6.76 -13.68 -12.49
N GLN A 55 5.92 -13.08 -13.33
CA GLN A 55 4.48 -13.03 -13.06
C GLN A 55 3.97 -14.42 -12.68
N ASN A 56 3.36 -14.51 -11.51
CA ASN A 56 2.83 -15.77 -10.99
C ASN A 56 1.30 -15.72 -11.05
N THR A 57 0.76 -16.11 -12.20
CA THR A 57 -0.68 -16.13 -12.47
C THR A 57 -1.42 -17.02 -11.47
N HIS A 58 -0.83 -18.14 -11.07
CA HIS A 58 -1.43 -19.03 -10.08
C HIS A 58 -1.67 -18.34 -8.72
N ILE A 59 -0.67 -17.60 -8.22
CA ILE A 59 -0.81 -16.84 -6.96
C ILE A 59 -1.81 -15.71 -7.14
N ALA A 60 -1.76 -14.98 -8.25
CA ALA A 60 -2.70 -13.90 -8.52
C ALA A 60 -4.15 -14.39 -8.51
N GLU A 61 -4.44 -15.51 -9.20
CA GLU A 61 -5.76 -16.13 -9.24
C GLU A 61 -6.20 -16.67 -7.88
N MET A 62 -5.29 -17.31 -7.14
CA MET A 62 -5.57 -17.79 -5.78
C MET A 62 -5.95 -16.63 -4.87
N MET A 63 -5.16 -15.57 -4.85
CA MET A 63 -5.44 -14.38 -4.06
C MET A 63 -6.74 -13.71 -4.49
N ASN A 64 -7.01 -13.65 -5.80
CA ASN A 64 -8.26 -13.08 -6.31
C ASN A 64 -9.50 -13.84 -5.79
N ARG A 65 -9.44 -15.16 -5.64
CA ARG A 65 -10.55 -15.93 -5.06
C ARG A 65 -10.75 -15.66 -3.57
N CYS A 66 -9.69 -15.31 -2.85
CA CYS A 66 -9.73 -15.11 -1.40
C CYS A 66 -10.04 -13.67 -0.99
N ILE A 67 -9.36 -12.70 -1.62
CA ILE A 67 -9.35 -11.28 -1.25
C ILE A 67 -9.62 -10.37 -2.46
N GLY A 68 -10.31 -10.91 -3.47
CA GLY A 68 -10.59 -10.22 -4.71
C GLY A 68 -11.41 -8.94 -4.54
N PRO A 69 -11.29 -8.00 -5.50
CA PRO A 69 -10.51 -8.12 -6.74
C PRO A 69 -8.99 -7.95 -6.52
N VAL A 70 -8.19 -8.79 -7.21
CA VAL A 70 -6.73 -8.71 -7.23
C VAL A 70 -6.23 -8.44 -8.65
N THR A 71 -5.39 -7.43 -8.82
CA THR A 71 -4.74 -7.08 -10.09
C THR A 71 -3.23 -7.26 -9.98
N TRP A 72 -2.63 -7.98 -10.94
CA TRP A 72 -1.17 -8.06 -11.03
C TRP A 72 -0.59 -6.77 -11.60
N ARG A 73 0.50 -6.27 -11.02
CA ARG A 73 1.21 -5.06 -11.43
C ARG A 73 2.71 -5.35 -11.54
N ASP A 74 3.25 -5.16 -12.73
CA ASP A 74 4.71 -5.26 -12.94
C ASP A 74 5.44 -4.06 -12.32
N ASP A 75 4.74 -2.93 -12.19
CA ASP A 75 5.16 -1.69 -11.53
C ASP A 75 4.60 -1.59 -10.09
N ILE A 76 4.60 -2.69 -9.35
CA ILE A 76 4.00 -2.76 -8.00
C ILE A 76 4.54 -1.69 -7.03
N GLU A 77 5.80 -1.24 -7.21
CA GLU A 77 6.37 -0.16 -6.42
C GLU A 77 5.60 1.15 -6.57
N THR A 78 5.16 1.50 -7.78
CA THR A 78 4.33 2.70 -8.01
C THR A 78 3.04 2.64 -7.20
N ALA A 79 2.35 1.49 -7.22
CA ALA A 79 1.12 1.30 -6.45
C ALA A 79 1.36 1.38 -4.92
N LEU A 80 2.49 0.84 -4.45
CA LEU A 80 2.89 0.96 -3.04
C LEU A 80 3.14 2.43 -2.69
N TRP A 81 3.88 3.17 -3.52
CA TRP A 81 4.20 4.58 -3.29
C TRP A 81 2.96 5.48 -3.32
N GLN A 82 2.01 5.23 -4.20
CA GLN A 82 0.70 5.90 -4.18
C GLN A 82 -0.02 5.66 -2.85
N LYS A 83 -0.03 4.41 -2.35
CA LYS A 83 -0.60 4.10 -1.04
C LYS A 83 0.15 4.78 0.10
N LEU A 84 1.48 4.85 0.01
CA LEU A 84 2.30 5.55 0.99
C LEU A 84 1.97 7.05 1.01
N ALA A 85 1.83 7.71 -0.13
CA ALA A 85 1.44 9.11 -0.23
C ALA A 85 0.10 9.37 0.48
N VAL A 86 -0.91 8.54 0.21
CA VAL A 86 -2.21 8.59 0.90
C VAL A 86 -2.04 8.43 2.42
N ASN A 87 -1.28 7.44 2.87
CA ASN A 87 -1.08 7.19 4.30
C ASN A 87 -0.29 8.31 4.98
N CYS A 88 0.68 8.92 4.31
CA CYS A 88 1.46 10.06 4.80
C CYS A 88 0.59 11.31 4.96
N ALA A 89 -0.33 11.56 4.03
CA ALA A 89 -1.24 12.69 4.11
C ALA A 89 -2.36 12.47 5.15
N ILE A 90 -2.92 11.26 5.25
CA ILE A 90 -4.11 11.01 6.07
C ILE A 90 -3.76 10.67 7.52
N ASN A 91 -2.91 9.66 7.74
CA ASN A 91 -2.77 9.05 9.09
C ASN A 91 -2.20 10.02 10.14
N PRO A 92 -1.18 10.84 9.85
CA PRO A 92 -0.69 11.82 10.81
C PRO A 92 -1.73 12.90 11.13
N LEU A 93 -2.42 13.43 10.10
CA LEU A 93 -3.40 14.50 10.29
C LEU A 93 -4.61 14.03 11.08
N THR A 94 -5.16 12.85 10.80
CA THR A 94 -6.27 12.29 11.58
C THR A 94 -5.87 11.98 13.01
N ALA A 95 -4.65 11.48 13.24
CA ALA A 95 -4.14 11.19 14.58
C ALA A 95 -3.95 12.47 15.41
N LEU A 96 -3.31 13.51 14.84
CA LEU A 96 -3.04 14.77 15.52
C LEU A 96 -4.33 15.54 15.87
N ASN A 97 -5.32 15.49 14.99
CA ASN A 97 -6.57 16.23 15.17
C ASN A 97 -7.68 15.38 15.82
N ASN A 98 -7.44 14.08 16.05
CA ASN A 98 -8.41 13.12 16.58
C ASN A 98 -9.75 13.13 15.81
N ILE A 99 -9.68 13.05 14.48
CA ILE A 99 -10.84 13.07 13.58
C ILE A 99 -10.89 11.81 12.71
N PRO A 100 -12.10 11.38 12.26
CA PRO A 100 -12.18 10.38 11.20
C PRO A 100 -11.60 10.93 9.89
N ASN A 101 -11.20 10.03 8.97
CA ASN A 101 -10.64 10.41 7.66
C ASN A 101 -11.51 11.43 6.90
N GLY A 102 -12.85 11.30 6.97
CA GLY A 102 -13.78 12.22 6.33
C GLY A 102 -13.68 13.67 6.83
N GLY A 103 -13.14 13.90 8.02
CA GLY A 103 -12.88 15.26 8.53
C GLY A 103 -11.80 16.01 7.75
N LEU A 104 -10.93 15.30 7.03
CA LEU A 104 -9.90 15.90 6.16
C LEU A 104 -10.47 16.52 4.88
N LEU A 105 -11.78 16.34 4.60
CA LEU A 105 -12.45 17.02 3.49
C LEU A 105 -12.64 18.53 3.74
N ALA A 106 -12.41 18.99 4.97
CA ALA A 106 -12.47 20.41 5.29
C ALA A 106 -11.36 21.20 4.58
N ALA A 107 -11.71 22.38 4.05
CA ALA A 107 -10.84 23.16 3.17
C ALA A 107 -9.49 23.53 3.79
N HIS A 108 -9.41 23.69 5.12
CA HIS A 108 -8.17 24.06 5.81
C HIS A 108 -7.12 22.94 5.84
N TYR A 109 -7.46 21.70 5.49
CA TYR A 109 -6.48 20.61 5.36
C TYR A 109 -5.88 20.51 3.95
N VAL A 110 -6.48 21.16 2.95
CA VAL A 110 -6.07 21.01 1.53
C VAL A 110 -4.61 21.40 1.35
N GLU A 111 -4.21 22.56 1.86
CA GLU A 111 -2.82 23.04 1.72
C GLU A 111 -1.81 22.06 2.31
N THR A 112 -2.06 21.60 3.54
CA THR A 112 -1.18 20.65 4.22
C THR A 112 -1.11 19.30 3.49
N ILE A 113 -2.24 18.78 3.03
CA ILE A 113 -2.29 17.53 2.26
C ILE A 113 -1.50 17.69 0.95
N THR A 114 -1.68 18.80 0.24
CA THR A 114 -0.94 19.09 -0.99
C THR A 114 0.56 19.19 -0.74
N ALA A 115 0.98 19.87 0.34
CA ALA A 115 2.39 19.99 0.71
C ALA A 115 3.01 18.62 1.01
N VAL A 116 2.36 17.80 1.84
CA VAL A 116 2.82 16.44 2.17
C VAL A 116 2.92 15.56 0.92
N CYS A 117 1.90 15.57 0.06
CA CYS A 117 1.96 14.85 -1.21
C CYS A 117 3.11 15.34 -2.10
N GLY A 118 3.36 16.66 -2.13
CA GLY A 118 4.48 17.25 -2.86
C GLY A 118 5.84 16.75 -2.38
N GLU A 119 6.04 16.65 -1.06
CA GLU A 119 7.26 16.08 -0.47
C GLU A 119 7.43 14.60 -0.81
N VAL A 120 6.35 13.80 -0.71
CA VAL A 120 6.38 12.38 -1.08
C VAL A 120 6.75 12.22 -2.55
N CYS A 121 6.16 13.00 -3.45
CA CYS A 121 6.49 12.98 -4.88
C CYS A 121 7.95 13.39 -5.13
N ALA A 122 8.50 14.34 -4.36
CA ALA A 122 9.90 14.73 -4.48
C ALA A 122 10.86 13.58 -4.13
N VAL A 123 10.57 12.85 -3.05
CA VAL A 123 11.36 11.67 -2.66
C VAL A 123 11.19 10.53 -3.68
N ALA A 124 9.96 10.25 -4.11
CA ALA A 124 9.65 9.20 -5.09
C ALA A 124 10.44 9.39 -6.40
N ARG A 125 10.54 10.63 -6.90
CA ARG A 125 11.33 10.96 -8.09
C ARG A 125 12.81 10.59 -7.93
N VAL A 126 13.42 10.84 -6.78
CA VAL A 126 14.82 10.46 -6.51
C VAL A 126 14.97 8.93 -6.48
N CYS A 127 13.93 8.22 -6.06
CA CYS A 127 13.84 6.76 -6.12
C CYS A 127 13.47 6.21 -7.52
N LYS A 128 13.36 7.06 -8.55
CA LYS A 128 12.95 6.69 -9.91
C LYS A 128 11.54 6.11 -10.00
N ILE A 129 10.65 6.56 -9.11
CA ILE A 129 9.22 6.25 -9.13
C ILE A 129 8.48 7.49 -9.59
N GLU A 130 7.66 7.33 -10.64
CA GLU A 130 6.76 8.37 -11.13
C GLU A 130 5.39 8.21 -10.45
N LEU A 131 4.94 9.25 -9.75
CA LEU A 131 3.67 9.31 -9.02
C LEU A 131 2.73 10.35 -9.60
#